data_AF-A0AAE3KCM1-F1
#
_entry.id   AF-A0AAE3KCM1-F1
#
_cell.length_a   1.000
_cell.length_b   1.000
_cell.length_c   1.000
_cell.angle_alpha   90.00
_cell.angle_beta   90.00
_cell.angle_gamma   90.00
#
_symmetry.space_group_name_H-M   'P 1'
#
loop_
_entity.id
_entity.type
_entity.pdbx_description
1 polymer ?
#
loop_
_entity_poly.entity_id
_entity_poly.type
_entity_poly.pdbx_seq_one_letter_code
_entity_poly.pdbx_strand_id
1 'polypeptide(L)'
;MNIQLDEAGRLRHFLTTEGLSRDLLEQILGTAASFSEVIEKSVKKVPLLRGRTVINLFFEPSTRTRTTFELAAKRLSADVLNINLATSATSKGESLLDTLQNLQAMQCDMFVVRHADSGTAHFIAEHVAPHVSVVNAGDGRHAHPTQAMLDMYTIRRHKGDFEPLRVAIVGDIAHSRVARSQIHALNALGAGEVRVIAPRTLLPKDVENLGVHVYHDIDAGLRDADVVMSLRLQKERMQGALLPSEHEYYQLYGITRARLALAHPEAIVMHPGPINRGVEIESSVADGPQSVILNQVTNGIATRMAVMSMCLEGRSVVGEPT
;
A
#
# COMPACT_ATOMS: atom_id res chain seq x y z
N MET A 1 -5.40 -20.94 -9.32
CA MET A 1 -4.01 -20.87 -8.83
C MET A 1 -3.70 -19.39 -8.61
N ASN A 2 -3.20 -19.00 -7.44
CA ASN A 2 -2.93 -17.58 -7.15
C ASN A 2 -1.70 -17.14 -7.95
N ILE A 3 -1.88 -16.32 -8.99
CA ILE A 3 -0.80 -15.90 -9.89
C ILE A 3 0.33 -15.15 -9.16
N GLN A 4 0.06 -14.63 -7.96
CA GLN A 4 1.05 -13.96 -7.12
C GLN A 4 2.17 -14.89 -6.66
N LEU A 5 1.96 -16.21 -6.68
CA LEU A 5 2.91 -17.21 -6.18
C LEU A 5 3.45 -18.06 -7.33
N ASP A 6 4.69 -18.51 -7.20
CA ASP A 6 5.24 -19.57 -8.05
C ASP A 6 4.83 -20.97 -7.55
N GLU A 7 5.26 -22.01 -8.27
CA GLU A 7 4.96 -23.42 -7.93
C GLU A 7 5.49 -23.85 -6.56
N ALA A 8 6.52 -23.15 -6.05
CA ALA A 8 7.10 -23.38 -4.73
C ALA A 8 6.43 -22.55 -3.62
N GLY A 9 5.36 -21.80 -3.95
CA GLY A 9 4.65 -20.93 -3.01
C GLY A 9 5.39 -19.64 -2.67
N ARG A 10 6.45 -19.29 -3.41
CA ARG A 10 7.23 -18.06 -3.21
C ARG A 10 6.57 -16.90 -3.94
N LEU A 11 6.76 -15.69 -3.43
CA LEU A 11 6.22 -14.49 -4.04
C LEU A 11 6.84 -14.26 -5.43
N ARG A 12 6.00 -14.25 -6.47
CA ARG A 12 6.36 -13.93 -7.86
C ARG A 12 5.89 -12.53 -8.25
N HIS A 13 4.63 -12.24 -7.95
CA HIS A 13 4.03 -10.92 -8.16
C HIS A 13 3.44 -10.45 -6.83
N PHE A 14 3.34 -9.13 -6.66
CA PHE A 14 2.67 -8.56 -5.49
C PHE A 14 1.56 -7.63 -5.94
N LEU A 15 0.37 -8.19 -6.07
CA LEU A 15 -0.78 -7.58 -6.77
C LEU A 15 -1.88 -7.14 -5.80
N THR A 16 -2.13 -7.94 -4.75
CA THR A 16 -3.11 -7.66 -3.70
C THR A 16 -2.73 -8.39 -2.41
N THR A 17 -3.13 -7.87 -1.26
CA THR A 17 -3.00 -8.59 0.03
C THR A 17 -4.09 -9.64 0.21
N GLU A 18 -5.15 -9.58 -0.61
CA GLU A 18 -6.23 -10.57 -0.62
C GLU A 18 -5.71 -11.97 -1.03
N GLY A 19 -6.04 -12.98 -0.23
CA GLY A 19 -5.67 -14.37 -0.50
C GLY A 19 -4.19 -14.73 -0.26
N LEU A 20 -3.39 -13.84 0.34
CA LEU A 20 -2.05 -14.18 0.82
C LEU A 20 -2.11 -14.75 2.23
N SER A 21 -1.26 -15.74 2.53
CA SER A 21 -1.20 -16.35 3.85
C SER A 21 -0.53 -15.42 4.87
N ARG A 22 -0.86 -15.63 6.15
CA ARG A 22 -0.21 -14.98 7.28
C ARG A 22 1.31 -15.09 7.20
N ASP A 23 1.82 -16.30 7.02
CA ASP A 23 3.26 -16.58 6.95
C ASP A 23 3.97 -15.75 5.88
N LEU A 24 3.35 -15.59 4.71
CA LEU A 24 3.94 -14.80 3.62
C LEU A 24 3.93 -13.31 3.94
N LEU A 25 2.86 -12.80 4.57
CA LEU A 25 2.84 -11.41 5.03
C LEU A 25 3.89 -11.19 6.12
N GLU A 26 4.04 -12.11 7.07
CA GLU A 26 5.08 -12.06 8.10
C GLU A 26 6.50 -12.13 7.53
N GLN A 27 6.73 -12.94 6.49
CA GLN A 27 7.99 -12.97 5.74
C GLN A 27 8.29 -11.61 5.09
N ILE A 28 7.32 -10.99 4.43
CA ILE A 28 7.48 -9.64 3.85
C ILE A 28 7.86 -8.64 4.94
N LEU A 29 7.17 -8.66 6.08
CA LEU A 29 7.47 -7.78 7.19
C LEU A 29 8.87 -8.06 7.79
N GLY A 30 9.26 -9.33 7.92
CA GLY A 30 10.58 -9.75 8.40
C GLY A 30 11.71 -9.25 7.49
N THR A 31 11.56 -9.42 6.19
CA THR A 31 12.50 -8.88 5.18
C THR A 31 12.52 -7.34 5.20
N ALA A 32 11.39 -6.67 5.46
CA ALA A 32 11.36 -5.21 5.62
C ALA A 32 12.13 -4.74 6.87
N ALA A 33 12.14 -5.54 7.94
CA ALA A 33 12.92 -5.25 9.14
C ALA A 33 14.43 -5.27 8.86
N SER A 34 14.93 -6.29 8.15
CA SER A 34 16.36 -6.39 7.81
C SER A 34 16.84 -5.21 6.94
N PHE A 35 16.01 -4.71 6.02
CA PHE A 35 16.34 -3.52 5.24
C PHE A 35 16.29 -2.22 6.03
N SER A 36 15.44 -2.12 7.05
CA SER A 36 15.36 -0.91 7.87
C SER A 36 16.68 -0.65 8.60
N GLU A 37 17.32 -1.70 9.13
CA GLU A 37 18.65 -1.62 9.75
C GLU A 37 19.74 -1.14 8.75
N VAL A 38 19.61 -1.51 7.48
CA VAL A 38 20.54 -1.07 6.42
C VAL A 38 20.33 0.41 6.07
N ILE A 39 19.09 0.90 6.09
CA ILE A 39 18.77 2.29 5.76
C ILE A 39 19.36 3.27 6.78
N GLU A 40 19.55 2.83 8.02
CA GLU A 40 20.15 3.59 9.11
C GLU A 40 21.70 3.66 9.01
N LYS A 41 22.33 2.82 8.16
CA LYS A 41 23.79 2.82 7.94
C LYS A 41 24.23 3.93 6.98
N SER A 42 25.54 4.23 7.02
CA SER A 42 26.19 5.19 6.10
C SER A 42 26.13 4.73 4.64
N VAL A 43 26.30 3.43 4.40
CA VAL A 43 26.12 2.78 3.08
C VAL A 43 24.71 2.23 3.00
N LYS A 44 23.85 2.90 2.22
CA LYS A 44 22.42 2.58 2.09
C LYS A 44 22.11 1.69 0.88
N LYS A 45 23.12 1.09 0.26
CA LYS A 45 22.99 0.22 -0.92
C LYS A 45 23.34 -1.22 -0.59
N VAL A 46 22.53 -2.15 -1.09
CA VAL A 46 22.75 -3.61 -1.04
C VAL A 46 22.70 -4.12 -2.48
N PRO A 47 23.63 -4.97 -2.94
CA PRO A 47 23.69 -5.40 -4.35
C PRO A 47 22.73 -6.56 -4.70
N LEU A 48 21.59 -6.71 -4.01
CA LEU A 48 20.68 -7.85 -4.20
C LEU A 48 20.02 -7.89 -5.59
N LEU A 49 19.77 -6.73 -6.19
CA LEU A 49 19.18 -6.61 -7.52
C LEU A 49 20.18 -6.04 -8.53
N ARG A 50 21.48 -6.21 -8.30
CA ARG A 50 22.52 -5.77 -9.25
C ARG A 50 22.31 -6.46 -10.60
N GLY A 51 22.30 -5.67 -11.68
CA GLY A 51 22.07 -6.18 -13.03
C GLY A 51 20.59 -6.48 -13.34
N ARG A 52 19.67 -6.15 -12.43
CA ARG A 52 18.22 -6.24 -12.69
C ARG A 52 17.67 -4.88 -13.09
N THR A 53 16.73 -4.87 -14.02
CA THR A 53 16.05 -3.66 -14.52
C THR A 53 14.62 -3.58 -14.00
N VAL A 54 14.29 -2.48 -13.33
CA VAL A 54 12.95 -2.17 -12.80
C VAL A 54 12.35 -1.01 -13.59
N ILE A 55 11.18 -1.25 -14.18
CA ILE A 55 10.46 -0.23 -14.95
C ILE A 55 9.23 0.23 -14.16
N ASN A 56 9.19 1.53 -13.84
CA ASN A 56 8.04 2.18 -13.23
C ASN A 56 7.04 2.62 -14.31
N LEU A 57 5.87 1.97 -14.34
CA LEU A 57 4.75 2.25 -15.24
C LEU A 57 3.62 2.95 -14.46
N PHE A 58 3.71 4.29 -14.41
CA PHE A 58 2.73 5.12 -13.70
C PHE A 58 1.83 5.83 -14.71
N PHE A 59 0.62 5.29 -14.88
CA PHE A 59 -0.40 5.83 -15.79
C PHE A 59 -1.24 6.92 -15.14
N GLU A 60 -1.28 6.95 -13.80
CA GLU A 60 -1.84 8.05 -13.02
C GLU A 60 -0.74 8.77 -12.20
N PRO A 61 -0.85 10.10 -12.00
CA PRO A 61 0.15 10.85 -11.24
C PRO A 61 0.33 10.33 -9.81
N SER A 62 1.59 10.11 -9.42
CA SER A 62 1.96 9.84 -8.03
C SER A 62 3.43 10.12 -7.76
N THR A 63 3.72 11.29 -7.16
CA THR A 63 5.11 11.66 -6.83
C THR A 63 5.65 10.77 -5.70
N ARG A 64 4.93 10.65 -4.58
CA ARG A 64 5.41 9.93 -3.39
C ARG A 64 5.64 8.45 -3.67
N THR A 65 4.66 7.75 -4.24
CA THR A 65 4.77 6.31 -4.49
C THR A 65 5.87 6.03 -5.51
N ARG A 66 5.93 6.77 -6.62
CA ARG A 66 6.97 6.58 -7.65
C ARG A 66 8.37 6.82 -7.08
N THR A 67 8.59 7.93 -6.38
CA THR A 67 9.92 8.27 -5.83
C THR A 67 10.38 7.26 -4.78
N THR A 68 9.47 6.70 -3.98
CA THR A 68 9.83 5.70 -2.97
C THR A 68 10.12 4.32 -3.58
N PHE A 69 9.44 3.93 -4.67
CA PHE A 69 9.83 2.74 -5.45
C PHE A 69 11.18 2.92 -6.15
N GLU A 70 11.39 4.06 -6.81
CA GLU A 70 12.68 4.37 -7.44
C GLU A 70 13.83 4.35 -6.43
N LEU A 71 13.61 4.93 -5.24
CA LEU A 71 14.61 4.90 -4.17
C LEU A 71 14.85 3.48 -3.64
N ALA A 72 13.81 2.68 -3.44
CA ALA A 72 13.94 1.28 -3.01
C ALA A 72 14.76 0.46 -4.03
N ALA A 73 14.44 0.57 -5.33
CA ALA A 73 15.15 -0.10 -6.40
C ALA A 73 16.63 0.29 -6.47
N LYS A 74 16.93 1.60 -6.41
CA LYS A 74 18.32 2.10 -6.39
C LYS A 74 19.10 1.65 -5.15
N ARG A 75 18.43 1.50 -4.00
CA ARG A 75 19.04 0.96 -2.77
C ARG A 75 19.31 -0.53 -2.87
N LEU A 76 18.56 -1.26 -3.69
CA LEU A 76 18.85 -2.66 -4.04
C LEU A 76 19.84 -2.80 -5.21
N SER A 77 20.40 -1.68 -5.69
CA SER A 77 21.35 -1.63 -6.80
C SER A 77 20.78 -2.08 -8.16
N ALA A 78 19.46 -2.01 -8.33
CA ALA A 78 18.80 -2.20 -9.63
C ALA A 78 18.93 -0.96 -10.53
N ASP A 79 18.91 -1.18 -11.84
CA ASP A 79 18.71 -0.14 -12.83
C ASP A 79 17.23 0.23 -12.88
N VAL A 80 16.92 1.53 -12.97
CA VAL A 80 15.54 2.04 -12.88
C VAL A 80 15.18 2.89 -14.08
N LEU A 81 14.11 2.50 -14.77
CA LEU A 81 13.51 3.27 -15.85
C LEU A 81 12.15 3.83 -15.40
N ASN A 82 11.93 5.12 -15.61
CA ASN A 82 10.65 5.76 -15.36
C ASN A 82 10.00 6.10 -16.69
N ILE A 83 8.86 5.49 -17.00
CA ILE A 83 8.15 5.72 -18.26
C ILE A 83 6.90 6.54 -17.98
N ASN A 84 6.84 7.72 -18.59
CA ASN A 84 5.67 8.57 -18.54
C ASN A 84 4.77 8.31 -19.75
N LEU A 85 3.84 7.36 -19.61
CA LEU A 85 2.96 6.92 -20.69
C LEU A 85 1.90 7.96 -21.09
N ALA A 86 1.66 8.99 -20.25
CA ALA A 86 0.88 10.16 -20.66
C ALA A 86 1.54 10.90 -21.84
N THR A 87 2.85 10.73 -22.01
CA THR A 87 3.62 11.33 -23.11
C THR A 87 4.10 10.34 -24.17
N SER A 88 4.18 9.03 -23.90
CA SER A 88 5.12 8.17 -24.65
C SER A 88 4.59 7.02 -25.52
N ALA A 89 3.32 6.60 -25.51
CA ALA A 89 2.85 5.55 -26.45
C ALA A 89 1.34 5.49 -26.61
N THR A 90 0.61 5.64 -25.50
CA THR A 90 -0.86 5.69 -25.48
C THR A 90 -1.42 6.87 -26.30
N SER A 91 -0.65 7.94 -26.46
CA SER A 91 -0.97 9.08 -27.34
C SER A 91 -0.92 8.74 -28.84
N LYS A 92 -0.28 7.62 -29.22
CA LYS A 92 -0.19 7.12 -30.61
C LYS A 92 -1.13 5.95 -30.89
N GLY A 93 -1.99 5.58 -29.95
CA GLY A 93 -2.96 4.47 -30.11
C GLY A 93 -2.34 3.07 -30.02
N GLU A 94 -1.11 2.94 -29.50
CA GLU A 94 -0.49 1.63 -29.23
C GLU A 94 -1.25 0.89 -28.13
N SER A 95 -1.45 -0.42 -28.30
CA SER A 95 -2.12 -1.23 -27.28
C SER A 95 -1.22 -1.41 -26.05
N LEU A 96 -1.83 -1.64 -24.88
CA LEU A 96 -1.08 -1.93 -23.66
C LEU A 96 -0.18 -3.18 -23.84
N LEU A 97 -0.65 -4.19 -24.56
CA LEU A 97 0.12 -5.41 -24.82
C LEU A 97 1.35 -5.14 -25.69
N ASP A 98 1.22 -4.36 -26.76
CA ASP A 98 2.36 -4.00 -27.62
C ASP A 98 3.39 -3.18 -26.83
N THR A 99 2.92 -2.25 -25.99
CA THR A 99 3.78 -1.49 -25.08
C THR A 99 4.54 -2.43 -24.15
N LEU A 100 3.88 -3.41 -23.53
CA LEU A 100 4.54 -4.39 -22.66
C LEU A 100 5.55 -5.24 -23.42
N GLN A 101 5.24 -5.68 -24.64
CA GLN A 101 6.18 -6.45 -25.47
C GLN A 101 7.44 -5.65 -25.79
N ASN A 102 7.28 -4.39 -26.19
CA ASN A 102 8.39 -3.48 -26.45
C ASN A 102 9.27 -3.26 -25.22
N LEU A 103 8.67 -3.10 -24.03
CA LEU A 103 9.41 -2.93 -22.79
C LEU A 103 10.12 -4.20 -22.32
N GLN A 104 9.52 -5.37 -22.55
CA GLN A 104 10.16 -6.65 -22.26
C GLN A 104 11.37 -6.91 -23.15
N ALA A 105 11.33 -6.48 -24.41
CA ALA A 105 12.48 -6.54 -25.30
C ALA A 105 13.68 -5.71 -24.80
N MET A 106 13.47 -4.74 -23.90
CA MET A 106 14.51 -3.97 -23.22
C MET A 106 15.12 -4.70 -22.00
N GLN A 107 14.90 -6.01 -21.86
CA GLN A 107 15.41 -6.84 -20.77
C GLN A 107 14.98 -6.35 -19.37
N CYS A 108 13.68 -6.06 -19.21
CA CYS A 108 13.13 -5.72 -17.91
C CYS A 108 12.95 -6.97 -17.02
N ASP A 109 13.19 -6.85 -15.72
CA ASP A 109 12.93 -7.92 -14.75
C ASP A 109 11.67 -7.67 -13.92
N MET A 110 11.24 -6.41 -13.81
CA MET A 110 10.08 -6.04 -13.01
C MET A 110 9.35 -4.82 -13.55
N PHE A 111 8.02 -4.89 -13.53
CA PHE A 111 7.14 -3.74 -13.67
C PHE A 111 6.56 -3.32 -12.33
N VAL A 112 6.70 -2.04 -11.98
CA VAL A 112 5.94 -1.40 -10.90
C VAL A 112 4.81 -0.63 -11.54
N VAL A 113 3.57 -1.10 -11.36
CA VAL A 113 2.41 -0.63 -12.11
C VAL A 113 1.50 0.20 -11.22
N ARG A 114 1.13 1.39 -11.70
CA ARG A 114 0.05 2.18 -11.10
C ARG A 114 -0.94 2.62 -12.18
N HIS A 115 -2.21 2.27 -12.02
CA HIS A 115 -3.24 2.52 -13.02
C HIS A 115 -4.56 3.02 -12.40
N ALA A 116 -5.34 3.78 -13.17
CA ALA A 116 -6.65 4.26 -12.75
C ALA A 116 -7.72 3.16 -12.77
N ASP A 117 -7.58 2.19 -13.68
CA ASP A 117 -8.47 1.04 -13.78
C ASP A 117 -8.04 -0.07 -12.82
N SER A 118 -9.04 -0.64 -12.14
CA SER A 118 -8.86 -1.83 -11.30
C SER A 118 -8.49 -3.04 -12.16
N GLY A 119 -7.56 -3.88 -11.68
CA GLY A 119 -7.18 -5.12 -12.35
C GLY A 119 -6.04 -4.98 -13.36
N THR A 120 -5.61 -3.77 -13.73
CA THR A 120 -4.52 -3.60 -14.73
C THR A 120 -3.22 -4.29 -14.31
N ALA A 121 -2.86 -4.26 -13.03
CA ALA A 121 -1.67 -4.96 -12.56
C ALA A 121 -1.79 -6.49 -12.69
N HIS A 122 -3.00 -7.04 -12.52
CA HIS A 122 -3.28 -8.47 -12.72
C HIS A 122 -3.21 -8.83 -14.20
N PHE A 123 -3.85 -8.03 -15.06
CA PHE A 123 -3.78 -8.18 -16.50
C PHE A 123 -2.32 -8.19 -16.99
N ILE A 124 -1.50 -7.23 -16.54
CA ILE A 124 -0.07 -7.20 -16.89
C ILE A 124 0.63 -8.47 -16.38
N ALA A 125 0.40 -8.90 -15.14
CA ALA A 125 1.02 -10.10 -14.56
C ALA A 125 0.70 -11.39 -15.35
N GLU A 126 -0.50 -11.48 -15.94
CA GLU A 126 -0.91 -12.62 -16.78
C GLU A 126 -0.22 -12.65 -18.15
N HIS A 127 0.21 -11.49 -18.66
CA HIS A 127 0.74 -11.36 -20.03
C HIS A 127 2.25 -11.16 -20.10
N VAL A 128 2.91 -10.94 -18.96
CA VAL A 128 4.38 -10.80 -18.93
C VAL A 128 5.08 -12.15 -19.03
N ALA A 129 6.29 -12.12 -19.59
CA ALA A 129 7.16 -13.28 -19.68
C ALA A 129 7.43 -13.88 -18.30
N PRO A 130 7.70 -15.21 -18.20
CA PRO A 130 7.82 -15.89 -16.91
C PRO A 130 8.83 -15.27 -15.96
N HIS A 131 9.92 -14.68 -16.47
CA HIS A 131 11.00 -14.06 -15.70
C HIS A 131 10.65 -12.68 -15.14
N VAL A 132 9.63 -12.00 -15.68
CA VAL A 132 9.23 -10.65 -15.27
C VAL A 132 8.28 -10.72 -14.08
N SER A 133 8.55 -9.90 -13.08
CA SER A 133 7.70 -9.71 -11.90
C SER A 133 6.85 -8.45 -12.02
N VAL A 134 5.76 -8.38 -11.27
CA VAL A 134 4.81 -7.25 -11.31
C VAL A 134 4.45 -6.88 -9.89
N VAL A 135 4.63 -5.60 -9.56
CA VAL A 135 4.26 -5.03 -8.27
C VAL A 135 3.20 -3.97 -8.48
N ASN A 136 2.05 -4.16 -7.85
CA ASN A 136 0.96 -3.20 -7.88
C ASN A 136 1.26 -2.03 -6.91
N ALA A 137 1.49 -0.86 -7.49
CA ALA A 137 1.67 0.42 -6.81
C ALA A 137 0.36 1.22 -6.66
N GLY A 138 -0.78 0.60 -6.99
CA GLY A 138 -2.14 1.10 -6.85
C GLY A 138 -2.95 0.94 -8.14
N ASP A 139 -4.09 0.25 -8.08
CA ASP A 139 -5.02 0.10 -9.21
C ASP A 139 -6.44 0.52 -8.80
N GLY A 140 -6.96 1.55 -9.47
CA GLY A 140 -8.32 2.07 -9.27
C GLY A 140 -8.80 2.14 -7.83
N ARG A 141 -9.87 1.41 -7.52
CA ARG A 141 -10.46 1.24 -6.18
C ARG A 141 -10.15 -0.13 -5.57
N HIS A 142 -9.33 -0.93 -6.24
CA HIS A 142 -9.12 -2.33 -5.93
C HIS A 142 -8.04 -2.52 -4.87
N ALA A 143 -6.76 -2.32 -5.20
CA ALA A 143 -5.68 -2.65 -4.27
C ALA A 143 -4.54 -1.61 -4.26
N HIS A 144 -3.85 -1.54 -3.12
CA HIS A 144 -2.55 -0.90 -2.97
C HIS A 144 -1.71 -1.70 -1.96
N PRO A 145 -1.23 -2.91 -2.36
CA PRO A 145 -0.72 -3.90 -1.41
C PRO A 145 0.56 -3.44 -0.69
N THR A 146 1.44 -2.68 -1.36
CA THR A 146 2.65 -2.12 -0.71
C THR A 146 2.33 -1.03 0.31
N GLN A 147 1.22 -0.30 0.17
CA GLN A 147 0.75 0.64 1.19
C GLN A 147 0.18 -0.11 2.40
N ALA A 148 -0.58 -1.19 2.19
CA ALA A 148 -1.02 -2.01 3.30
C ALA A 148 0.15 -2.60 4.09
N MET A 149 1.14 -3.17 3.41
CA MET A 149 2.27 -3.82 4.10
C MET A 149 3.19 -2.83 4.81
N LEU A 150 3.40 -1.62 4.28
CA LEU A 150 4.18 -0.61 5.01
C LEU A 150 3.44 -0.12 6.26
N ASP A 151 2.10 -0.11 6.20
CA ASP A 151 1.26 0.21 7.35
C ASP A 151 1.36 -0.90 8.40
N MET A 152 1.25 -2.17 7.99
CA MET A 152 1.43 -3.32 8.88
C MET A 152 2.83 -3.32 9.51
N TYR A 153 3.87 -3.00 8.72
CA TYR A 153 5.23 -2.89 9.25
C TYR A 153 5.36 -1.76 10.28
N THR A 154 4.67 -0.64 10.04
CA THR A 154 4.62 0.47 10.99
C THR A 154 3.90 0.06 12.28
N ILE A 155 2.74 -0.59 12.19
CA ILE A 155 1.99 -1.10 13.35
C ILE A 155 2.90 -2.05 14.15
N ARG A 156 3.51 -3.04 13.50
CA ARG A 156 4.37 -4.02 14.18
C ARG A 156 5.56 -3.38 14.90
N ARG A 157 6.16 -2.34 14.32
CA ARG A 157 7.29 -1.62 14.94
C ARG A 157 6.87 -0.85 16.20
N HIS A 158 5.62 -0.41 16.29
CA HIS A 158 5.13 0.41 17.40
C HIS A 158 4.31 -0.35 18.45
N LYS A 159 3.63 -1.43 18.04
CA LYS A 159 2.65 -2.14 18.87
C LYS A 159 2.93 -3.64 19.02
N GLY A 160 3.88 -4.20 18.26
CA GLY A 160 4.21 -5.62 18.31
C GLY A 160 3.19 -6.48 17.56
N ASP A 161 2.70 -7.53 18.22
CA ASP A 161 1.78 -8.51 17.65
C ASP A 161 0.42 -7.89 17.28
N PHE A 162 -0.27 -8.48 16.29
CA PHE A 162 -1.53 -7.94 15.76
C PHE A 162 -2.75 -8.43 16.55
N GLU A 163 -2.70 -9.65 17.07
CA GLU A 163 -3.77 -10.31 17.81
C GLU A 163 -4.40 -9.50 18.95
N PRO A 164 -3.63 -8.77 19.79
CA PRO A 164 -4.25 -7.97 20.85
C PRO A 164 -4.86 -6.66 20.34
N LEU A 165 -4.61 -6.26 19.09
CA LEU A 165 -4.87 -4.89 18.63
C LEU A 165 -6.30 -4.68 18.13
N ARG A 166 -6.85 -3.54 18.52
CA ARG A 166 -8.05 -2.95 17.92
C ARG A 166 -7.66 -1.87 16.93
N VAL A 167 -7.93 -2.06 15.65
CA VAL A 167 -7.54 -1.14 14.58
C VAL A 167 -8.78 -0.45 14.00
N ALA A 168 -8.83 0.87 14.12
CA ALA A 168 -9.90 1.70 13.58
C ALA A 168 -9.48 2.39 12.28
N ILE A 169 -10.18 2.10 11.18
CA ILE A 169 -10.00 2.73 9.87
C ILE A 169 -11.15 3.72 9.65
N VAL A 170 -10.83 5.01 9.52
CA VAL A 170 -11.82 6.10 9.50
C VAL A 170 -11.84 6.80 8.14
N GLY A 171 -13.01 6.87 7.52
CA GLY A 171 -13.30 7.74 6.39
C GLY A 171 -13.85 7.06 5.15
N ASP A 172 -13.35 7.41 3.96
CA ASP A 172 -13.92 6.94 2.69
C ASP A 172 -13.54 5.49 2.37
N ILE A 173 -14.28 4.52 2.93
CA ILE A 173 -14.05 3.08 2.75
C ILE A 173 -14.47 2.64 1.34
N ALA A 174 -15.60 3.15 0.84
CA ALA A 174 -16.20 2.77 -0.43
C ALA A 174 -15.28 3.03 -1.64
N HIS A 175 -14.44 4.06 -1.57
CA HIS A 175 -13.58 4.47 -2.68
C HIS A 175 -12.09 4.21 -2.45
N SER A 176 -11.71 3.72 -1.27
CA SER A 176 -10.30 3.57 -0.87
C SER A 176 -9.77 2.16 -1.13
N ARG A 177 -8.93 2.06 -2.17
CA ARG A 177 -8.07 0.87 -2.40
C ARG A 177 -7.15 0.56 -1.22
N VAL A 178 -6.79 1.59 -0.45
CA VAL A 178 -5.93 1.47 0.74
C VAL A 178 -6.69 0.78 1.87
N ALA A 179 -7.93 1.22 2.14
CA ALA A 179 -8.78 0.62 3.17
C ALA A 179 -8.98 -0.87 2.93
N ARG A 180 -9.36 -1.24 1.69
CA ARG A 180 -9.56 -2.65 1.32
C ARG A 180 -8.28 -3.48 1.53
N SER A 181 -7.13 -2.98 1.07
CA SER A 181 -5.86 -3.69 1.23
C SER A 181 -5.43 -3.82 2.70
N GLN A 182 -5.69 -2.79 3.51
CA GLN A 182 -5.42 -2.78 4.96
C GLN A 182 -6.29 -3.81 5.68
N ILE A 183 -7.60 -3.86 5.39
CA ILE A 183 -8.53 -4.82 5.99
C ILE A 183 -8.07 -6.26 5.71
N HIS A 184 -7.76 -6.58 4.44
CA HIS A 184 -7.27 -7.91 4.10
C HIS A 184 -5.97 -8.27 4.83
N ALA A 185 -5.01 -7.33 4.92
CA ALA A 185 -3.75 -7.57 5.60
C ALA A 185 -3.91 -7.74 7.11
N LEU A 186 -4.70 -6.88 7.76
CA LEU A 186 -4.99 -6.95 9.19
C LEU A 186 -5.67 -8.27 9.56
N ASN A 187 -6.67 -8.68 8.78
CA ASN A 187 -7.39 -9.93 9.01
C ASN A 187 -6.50 -11.16 8.77
N ALA A 188 -5.68 -11.14 7.72
CA ALA A 188 -4.72 -12.21 7.47
C ALA A 188 -3.63 -12.32 8.57
N LEU A 189 -3.22 -11.19 9.15
CA LEU A 189 -2.27 -11.14 10.26
C LEU A 189 -2.93 -11.42 11.63
N GLY A 190 -4.25 -11.59 11.67
CA GLY A 190 -4.99 -11.97 12.88
C GLY A 190 -5.26 -10.82 13.84
N ALA A 191 -5.39 -9.58 13.35
CA ALA A 191 -5.75 -8.45 14.20
C ALA A 191 -7.02 -8.73 15.03
N GLY A 192 -6.97 -8.46 16.33
CA GLY A 192 -8.04 -8.83 17.26
C GLY A 192 -9.39 -8.20 16.92
N GLU A 193 -9.38 -6.96 16.46
CA GLU A 193 -10.58 -6.29 15.94
C GLU A 193 -10.21 -5.29 14.84
N VAL A 194 -10.83 -5.40 13.67
CA VAL A 194 -10.77 -4.38 12.62
C VAL A 194 -12.09 -3.65 12.56
N ARG A 195 -12.05 -2.33 12.74
CA ARG A 195 -13.21 -1.43 12.71
C ARG A 195 -13.15 -0.55 11.48
N VAL A 196 -14.30 -0.35 10.84
CA VAL A 196 -14.48 0.68 9.83
C VAL A 196 -15.46 1.73 10.34
N ILE A 197 -15.05 2.98 10.29
CA ILE A 197 -15.79 4.10 10.84
C ILE A 197 -16.08 5.10 9.73
N ALA A 198 -17.34 5.19 9.32
CA ALA A 198 -17.73 6.05 8.20
C ALA A 198 -19.24 6.31 8.17
N PRO A 199 -19.67 7.42 7.54
CA PRO A 199 -21.08 7.59 7.19
C PRO A 199 -21.51 6.49 6.21
N ARG A 200 -22.80 6.13 6.25
CA ARG A 200 -23.38 5.07 5.40
C ARG A 200 -23.10 5.28 3.91
N THR A 201 -23.02 6.53 3.46
CA THR A 201 -22.74 6.91 2.07
C THR A 201 -21.30 6.64 1.62
N LEU A 202 -20.38 6.40 2.56
CA LEU A 202 -18.96 6.12 2.31
C LEU A 202 -18.56 4.69 2.67
N LEU A 203 -19.53 3.80 2.88
CA LEU A 203 -19.30 2.37 3.08
C LEU A 203 -19.69 1.61 1.81
N PRO A 204 -18.88 0.63 1.38
CA PRO A 204 -19.31 -0.27 0.34
C PRO A 204 -20.47 -1.15 0.86
N LYS A 205 -21.29 -1.66 -0.06
CA LYS A 205 -22.30 -2.66 0.31
C LYS A 205 -21.62 -3.89 0.88
N ASP A 206 -22.22 -4.45 1.92
CA ASP A 206 -21.77 -5.69 2.58
C ASP A 206 -20.29 -5.64 3.03
N VAL A 207 -19.84 -4.48 3.52
CA VAL A 207 -18.46 -4.26 3.99
C VAL A 207 -18.09 -5.24 5.11
N GLU A 208 -19.06 -5.68 5.90
CA GLU A 208 -18.94 -6.67 6.97
C GLU A 208 -18.39 -8.01 6.45
N ASN A 209 -18.65 -8.38 5.19
CA ASN A 209 -18.10 -9.59 4.58
C ASN A 209 -16.57 -9.56 4.44
N LEU A 210 -15.95 -8.38 4.58
CA LEU A 210 -14.50 -8.26 4.62
C LEU A 210 -13.92 -8.63 6.01
N GLY A 211 -14.76 -8.97 6.99
CA GLY A 211 -14.34 -9.31 8.35
C GLY A 211 -14.09 -8.09 9.22
N VAL A 212 -14.98 -7.09 9.18
CA VAL A 212 -14.85 -5.84 9.94
C VAL A 212 -16.09 -5.53 10.77
N HIS A 213 -15.90 -4.76 11.83
CA HIS A 213 -17.00 -4.18 12.61
C HIS A 213 -17.28 -2.77 12.12
N VAL A 214 -18.54 -2.50 11.76
CA VAL A 214 -18.95 -1.20 11.22
C VAL A 214 -19.44 -0.29 12.34
N TYR A 215 -18.92 0.92 12.36
CA TYR A 215 -19.36 2.00 13.24
C TYR A 215 -19.76 3.22 12.40
N HIS A 216 -20.93 3.78 12.70
CA HIS A 216 -21.38 5.05 12.11
C HIS A 216 -21.19 6.23 13.07
N ASP A 217 -20.97 5.95 14.35
CA ASP A 217 -20.58 6.94 15.33
C ASP A 217 -19.07 6.84 15.55
N ILE A 218 -18.37 7.96 15.33
CA ILE A 218 -16.91 7.96 15.42
C ILE A 218 -16.41 7.79 16.84
N ASP A 219 -17.11 8.35 17.82
CA ASP A 219 -16.71 8.31 19.22
C ASP A 219 -16.81 6.86 19.75
N ALA A 220 -17.87 6.14 19.39
CA ALA A 220 -18.01 4.71 19.67
C ALA A 220 -16.95 3.87 18.96
N GLY A 221 -16.69 4.12 17.67
CA GLY A 221 -15.74 3.34 16.90
C GLY A 221 -14.27 3.55 17.33
N LEU A 222 -13.92 4.74 17.83
CA LEU A 222 -12.56 5.04 18.30
C LEU A 222 -12.26 4.49 19.70
N ARG A 223 -13.28 4.18 20.50
CA ARG A 223 -13.12 3.78 21.90
C ARG A 223 -12.13 2.63 22.07
N ASP A 224 -11.07 2.83 22.85
CA ASP A 224 -10.03 1.83 23.12
C ASP A 224 -9.30 1.30 21.87
N ALA A 225 -9.35 2.01 20.73
CA ALA A 225 -8.58 1.62 19.55
C ALA A 225 -7.07 1.80 19.82
N ASP A 226 -6.28 0.80 19.45
CA ASP A 226 -4.81 0.80 19.53
C ASP A 226 -4.15 1.52 18.37
N VAL A 227 -4.83 1.52 17.21
CA VAL A 227 -4.36 2.10 15.97
C VAL A 227 -5.53 2.85 15.34
N VAL A 228 -5.32 4.12 15.04
CA VAL A 228 -6.30 4.97 14.34
C VAL A 228 -5.74 5.34 12.98
N MET A 229 -6.32 4.77 11.91
CA MET A 229 -5.94 4.99 10.53
C MET A 229 -6.96 5.93 9.86
N SER A 230 -6.61 7.21 9.71
CA SER A 230 -7.44 8.16 9.00
C SER A 230 -7.21 8.07 7.49
N LEU A 231 -8.28 8.12 6.71
CA LEU A 231 -8.25 8.09 5.26
C LEU A 231 -8.60 9.45 4.66
N ARG A 232 -7.94 9.76 3.53
CA ARG A 232 -8.27 10.93 2.72
C ARG A 232 -9.61 10.74 2.02
N LEU A 233 -10.49 11.75 2.09
CA LEU A 233 -11.70 11.82 1.25
C LEU A 233 -11.34 11.85 -0.24
N GLN A 234 -11.88 10.90 -1.01
CA GLN A 234 -11.63 10.76 -2.45
C GLN A 234 -12.68 11.54 -3.26
N LYS A 235 -12.73 12.87 -3.11
CA LYS A 235 -13.72 13.72 -3.81
C LYS A 235 -13.80 13.47 -5.30
N GLU A 236 -12.65 13.25 -5.92
CA GLU A 236 -12.51 12.97 -7.34
C GLU A 236 -13.21 11.67 -7.78
N ARG A 237 -13.66 10.84 -6.83
CA ARG A 237 -14.36 9.56 -7.05
C ARG A 237 -15.83 9.59 -6.66
N MET A 238 -16.30 10.67 -6.01
CA MET A 238 -17.67 10.80 -5.53
C MET A 238 -18.58 11.25 -6.67
N GLN A 239 -19.57 10.43 -7.03
CA GLN A 239 -20.63 10.81 -7.96
C GLN A 239 -21.88 11.18 -7.16
N GLY A 240 -22.36 12.40 -7.31
CA GLY A 240 -23.49 12.94 -6.53
C GLY A 240 -23.12 13.44 -5.13
N ALA A 241 -24.12 13.84 -4.36
CA ALA A 241 -23.95 14.40 -3.02
C ALA A 241 -23.84 13.29 -1.96
N LEU A 242 -22.70 12.59 -1.92
CA LEU A 242 -22.42 11.56 -0.89
C LEU A 242 -22.17 12.16 0.50
N LEU A 243 -21.77 13.42 0.56
CA LEU A 243 -21.57 14.21 1.78
C LEU A 243 -22.18 15.60 1.58
N PRO A 244 -22.77 16.20 2.63
CA PRO A 244 -23.28 17.57 2.51
C PRO A 244 -22.16 18.62 2.37
N SER A 245 -21.06 18.48 3.14
CA SER A 245 -19.85 19.30 3.00
C SER A 245 -18.64 18.67 3.70
N GLU A 246 -17.42 19.12 3.37
CA GLU A 246 -16.22 18.77 4.13
C GLU A 246 -16.25 19.27 5.57
N HIS A 247 -16.85 20.45 5.79
CA HIS A 247 -16.96 21.01 7.12
C HIS A 247 -17.81 20.10 8.01
N GLU A 248 -18.97 19.66 7.51
CA GLU A 248 -19.81 18.71 8.23
C GLU A 248 -19.11 17.37 8.43
N TYR A 249 -18.41 16.86 7.40
CA TYR A 249 -17.61 15.66 7.55
C TYR A 249 -16.54 15.80 8.65
N TYR A 250 -15.82 16.92 8.73
CA TYR A 250 -14.85 17.16 9.81
C TYR A 250 -15.53 17.21 11.18
N GLN A 251 -16.67 17.90 11.28
CA GLN A 251 -17.43 17.98 12.53
C GLN A 251 -17.90 16.60 12.99
N LEU A 252 -18.31 15.71 12.09
CA LEU A 252 -18.87 14.40 12.43
C LEU A 252 -17.84 13.26 12.49
N TYR A 253 -16.80 13.29 11.65
CA TYR A 253 -15.86 12.19 11.45
C TYR A 253 -14.38 12.61 11.43
N GLY A 254 -14.08 13.91 11.55
CA GLY A 254 -12.70 14.38 11.65
C GLY A 254 -12.03 13.88 12.93
N ILE A 255 -10.79 13.40 12.84
CA ILE A 255 -9.98 13.00 14.00
C ILE A 255 -9.43 14.24 14.69
N THR A 256 -10.10 14.66 15.76
CA THR A 256 -9.69 15.77 16.65
C THR A 256 -8.97 15.26 17.89
N ARG A 257 -8.28 16.14 18.62
CA ARG A 257 -7.67 15.77 19.91
C ARG A 257 -8.67 15.17 20.91
N ALA A 258 -9.87 15.75 20.99
CA ALA A 258 -10.92 15.30 21.89
C ALA A 258 -11.38 13.87 21.55
N ARG A 259 -11.51 13.54 20.25
CA ARG A 259 -11.87 12.21 19.79
C ARG A 259 -10.74 11.20 19.95
N LEU A 260 -9.51 11.61 19.66
CA LEU A 260 -8.34 10.75 19.86
C LEU A 260 -8.19 10.35 21.33
N ALA A 261 -8.58 11.21 22.28
CA ALA A 261 -8.58 10.88 23.70
C ALA A 261 -9.56 9.75 24.10
N LEU A 262 -10.48 9.35 23.21
CA LEU A 262 -11.35 8.18 23.40
C LEU A 262 -10.64 6.87 23.03
N ALA A 263 -9.61 6.94 22.17
CA ALA A 263 -8.80 5.79 21.82
C ALA A 263 -7.93 5.36 23.01
N HIS A 264 -7.20 4.25 22.86
CA HIS A 264 -6.25 3.82 23.88
C HIS A 264 -5.23 4.96 24.16
N PRO A 265 -4.81 5.20 25.41
CA PRO A 265 -3.87 6.28 25.73
C PRO A 265 -2.54 6.18 24.97
N GLU A 266 -2.11 4.96 24.64
CA GLU A 266 -0.94 4.65 23.80
C GLU A 266 -1.32 4.29 22.36
N ALA A 267 -2.44 4.79 21.85
CA ALA A 267 -2.82 4.60 20.47
C ALA A 267 -1.84 5.31 19.53
N ILE A 268 -1.61 4.74 18.36
CA ILE A 268 -0.87 5.42 17.27
C ILE A 268 -1.83 5.94 16.21
N VAL A 269 -1.47 7.07 15.58
CA VAL A 269 -2.23 7.69 14.49
C VAL A 269 -1.48 7.55 13.18
N MET A 270 -2.19 7.04 12.17
CA MET A 270 -1.67 6.73 10.84
C MET A 270 -2.50 7.40 9.76
N HIS A 271 -1.86 7.73 8.63
CA HIS A 271 -2.51 8.30 7.47
C HIS A 271 -1.69 8.04 6.19
N PRO A 272 -2.23 7.42 5.13
CA PRO A 272 -1.47 7.07 3.92
C PRO A 272 -1.02 8.30 3.11
N GLY A 273 -1.75 9.39 3.24
CA GLY A 273 -1.47 10.68 2.61
C GLY A 273 -1.90 10.75 1.14
N PRO A 274 -1.90 11.95 0.52
CA PRO A 274 -1.70 13.26 1.16
C PRO A 274 -2.81 13.58 2.18
N ILE A 275 -2.51 14.41 3.17
CA ILE A 275 -3.43 14.77 4.26
C ILE A 275 -4.19 16.05 3.88
N ASN A 276 -5.51 16.05 4.02
CA ASN A 276 -6.32 17.27 4.07
C ASN A 276 -6.56 17.66 5.54
N ARG A 277 -5.76 18.61 6.01
CA ARG A 277 -5.86 19.12 7.37
C ARG A 277 -7.17 19.88 7.55
N GLY A 278 -7.86 19.62 8.66
CA GLY A 278 -9.17 20.23 8.94
C GLY A 278 -10.33 19.61 8.16
N VAL A 279 -10.12 18.45 7.51
CA VAL A 279 -11.17 17.65 6.86
C VAL A 279 -11.26 16.27 7.50
N GLU A 280 -10.25 15.42 7.33
CA GLU A 280 -10.22 14.10 7.98
C GLU A 280 -9.47 14.09 9.31
N ILE A 281 -8.53 15.02 9.52
CA ILE A 281 -7.67 15.04 10.70
C ILE A 281 -7.29 16.46 11.10
N GLU A 282 -7.28 16.73 12.40
CA GLU A 282 -6.77 17.97 12.97
C GLU A 282 -5.24 18.04 12.83
N SER A 283 -4.71 19.22 12.47
CA SER A 283 -3.26 19.39 12.29
C SER A 283 -2.44 18.99 13.51
N SER A 284 -2.96 19.30 14.69
CA SER A 284 -2.31 19.08 15.97
C SER A 284 -2.27 17.60 16.39
N VAL A 285 -3.09 16.75 15.74
CA VAL A 285 -3.09 15.29 15.84
C VAL A 285 -2.16 14.69 14.80
N ALA A 286 -2.24 15.16 13.54
CA ALA A 286 -1.38 14.69 12.46
C ALA A 286 0.11 14.92 12.72
N ASP A 287 0.46 15.97 13.46
CA ASP A 287 1.84 16.29 13.89
C ASP A 287 2.03 16.06 15.39
N GLY A 288 1.08 15.40 16.05
CA GLY A 288 1.06 15.16 17.48
C GLY A 288 1.96 13.99 17.91
N PRO A 289 2.11 13.77 19.24
CA PRO A 289 3.01 12.75 19.79
C PRO A 289 2.63 11.31 19.43
N GLN A 290 1.34 11.04 19.18
CA GLN A 290 0.84 9.73 18.76
C GLN A 290 0.96 9.49 17.24
N SER A 291 1.35 10.51 16.46
CA SER A 291 1.44 10.40 15.02
C SER A 291 2.68 9.63 14.58
N VAL A 292 2.48 8.62 13.73
CA VAL A 292 3.55 7.85 13.09
C VAL A 292 3.53 8.02 11.56
N ILE A 293 2.89 9.08 11.06
CA ILE A 293 2.69 9.31 9.63
C ILE A 293 4.01 9.44 8.86
N LEU A 294 5.02 10.10 9.44
CA LEU A 294 6.34 10.19 8.83
C LEU A 294 7.10 8.86 8.91
N ASN A 295 6.90 8.07 9.97
CA ASN A 295 7.44 6.71 10.07
C ASN A 295 6.91 5.84 8.94
N GLN A 296 5.63 5.94 8.56
CA GLN A 296 5.05 5.23 7.41
C GLN A 296 5.84 5.52 6.12
N VAL A 297 6.25 6.77 5.87
CA VAL A 297 7.04 7.11 4.66
C VAL A 297 8.38 6.36 4.64
N THR A 298 9.11 6.36 5.77
CA THR A 298 10.40 5.67 5.90
C THR A 298 10.24 4.15 5.79
N ASN A 299 9.28 3.59 6.51
CA ASN A 299 8.91 2.17 6.49
C ASN A 299 8.46 1.69 5.10
N GLY A 300 7.88 2.60 4.32
CA GLY A 300 7.52 2.37 2.93
C GLY A 300 8.70 2.09 2.02
N ILE A 301 9.90 2.59 2.32
CA ILE A 301 11.08 2.28 1.49
C ILE A 301 11.55 0.86 1.78
N ALA A 302 11.67 0.50 3.06
CA ALA A 302 12.10 -0.83 3.49
C ALA A 302 11.13 -1.93 3.01
N THR A 303 9.82 -1.68 3.11
CA THR A 303 8.79 -2.61 2.65
C THR A 303 8.85 -2.82 1.13
N ARG A 304 9.06 -1.75 0.36
CA ARG A 304 9.22 -1.86 -1.09
C ARG A 304 10.49 -2.62 -1.45
N MET A 305 11.59 -2.40 -0.72
CA MET A 305 12.81 -3.19 -0.90
C MET A 305 12.54 -4.68 -0.65
N ALA A 306 11.84 -5.02 0.43
CA ALA A 306 11.46 -6.40 0.76
C ALA A 306 10.64 -7.07 -0.34
N VAL A 307 9.56 -6.42 -0.78
CA VAL A 307 8.72 -6.95 -1.86
C VAL A 307 9.52 -7.14 -3.14
N MET A 308 10.34 -6.15 -3.52
CA MET A 308 11.12 -6.22 -4.75
C MET A 308 12.19 -7.31 -4.71
N SER A 309 12.88 -7.47 -3.58
CA SER A 309 13.86 -8.56 -3.43
C SER A 309 13.15 -9.90 -3.49
N MET A 310 12.10 -10.11 -2.69
CA MET A 310 11.39 -11.40 -2.64
C MET A 310 10.84 -11.84 -3.99
N CYS A 311 10.27 -10.92 -4.79
CA CYS A 311 9.78 -11.24 -6.13
C CYS A 311 10.89 -11.71 -7.11
N LEU A 312 12.14 -11.28 -6.89
CA LEU A 312 13.25 -11.54 -7.82
C LEU A 312 14.31 -12.53 -7.28
N GLU A 313 14.37 -12.76 -5.97
CA GLU A 313 15.38 -13.57 -5.26
C GLU A 313 15.28 -15.07 -5.59
N GLY A 314 14.12 -15.55 -6.03
CA GLY A 314 13.91 -16.93 -6.46
C GLY A 314 14.42 -17.28 -7.86
N ARG A 315 15.07 -16.34 -8.56
CA ARG A 315 15.43 -16.45 -9.98
C ARG A 315 16.89 -16.08 -10.15
N SER A 316 17.76 -17.08 -10.25
CA SER A 316 19.17 -16.88 -10.58
C SER A 316 19.30 -16.07 -11.87
N VAL A 317 20.27 -15.14 -11.92
CA VAL A 317 20.68 -14.53 -13.19
C VAL A 317 21.23 -15.68 -14.04
N VAL A 318 20.52 -16.08 -15.08
CA VAL A 318 21.08 -16.98 -16.08
C VAL A 318 22.17 -16.18 -16.79
N GLY A 319 23.43 -16.35 -16.39
CA GLY A 319 24.55 -15.74 -17.11
C GLY A 319 25.81 -15.32 -16.35
N GLU A 320 26.17 -15.92 -15.22
CA GLU A 320 27.60 -15.91 -14.84
C GLU A 320 28.27 -17.19 -15.38
N PRO A 321 29.12 -17.08 -16.41
CA PRO A 321 30.05 -18.16 -16.71
C PRO A 321 31.11 -18.18 -15.61
N THR A 322 31.29 -19.36 -15.00
CA THR A 322 32.48 -19.72 -14.22
C THR A 322 33.76 -19.45 -14.98
#